data_AF-A0A257N3G2-F1
#
_entry.id   AF-A0A257N3G2-F1
#
_cell.length_a   1.000
_cell.length_b   1.000
_cell.length_c   1.000
_cell.angle_alpha   90.00
_cell.angle_beta   90.00
_cell.angle_gamma   90.00
#
_symmetry.space_group_name_H-M   'P 1'
#
loop_
_entity.id
_entity.type
_entity.pdbx_description
1 polymer ?
#
loop_
_entity_poly.entity_id
_entity_poly.type
_entity_poly.pdbx_seq_one_letter_code
_entity_poly.pdbx_strand_id
1 'polypeptide(L)'
;MQTQFFAYLCTIWCQNKKTVSFIVALLILLLFGDTLLPLIGHCLHLLIEVVESVLEHFLEAAFGLSARQAQLVLFYSAFAIAAYLSWYFARKAYFTVRHLVQTHWRSIKTSPWFKPLLMFGALGATIYIFS
;
A
#
# COMPACT_ATOMS: atom_id res chain seq x y z
N MET A 1 11.93 -23.42 -35.29
CA MET A 1 11.67 -23.56 -33.84
C MET A 1 11.85 -22.27 -33.03
N GLN A 2 12.74 -21.33 -33.40
CA GLN A 2 12.93 -20.05 -32.67
C GLN A 2 11.72 -19.09 -32.71
N THR A 3 10.88 -19.16 -33.75
CA THR A 3 9.71 -18.27 -33.93
C THR A 3 8.56 -18.53 -32.94
N GLN A 4 8.40 -19.77 -32.46
CA GLN A 4 7.36 -20.09 -31.48
C GLN A 4 7.74 -19.69 -30.05
N PHE A 5 9.03 -19.68 -29.71
CA PHE A 5 9.51 -19.23 -28.41
C PHE A 5 9.35 -17.70 -28.24
N PHE A 6 9.62 -16.94 -29.31
CA PHE A 6 9.45 -15.49 -29.31
C PHE A 6 7.96 -15.08 -29.23
N ALA A 7 7.08 -15.82 -29.91
CA ALA A 7 5.63 -15.60 -29.82
C ALA A 7 5.07 -15.92 -28.42
N TYR A 8 5.63 -16.92 -27.73
CA TYR A 8 5.25 -17.29 -26.35
C TYR A 8 5.72 -16.26 -25.32
N LEU A 9 6.95 -15.75 -25.47
CA LEU A 9 7.47 -14.65 -24.65
C LEU A 9 6.66 -13.36 -24.86
N CYS A 10 6.28 -13.06 -26.10
CA CYS A 10 5.49 -11.88 -26.42
C CYS A 10 4.06 -11.98 -25.87
N THR A 11 3.47 -13.19 -25.82
CA THR A 11 2.13 -13.41 -25.23
C THR A 11 2.17 -13.37 -23.69
N ILE A 12 3.20 -13.90 -23.03
CA ILE A 12 3.41 -13.72 -21.58
C ILE A 12 3.63 -12.24 -21.25
N TRP A 13 4.41 -11.52 -22.04
CA TRP A 13 4.64 -10.08 -21.87
C TRP A 13 3.34 -9.27 -22.07
N CYS A 14 2.48 -9.68 -23.01
CA CYS A 14 1.25 -8.96 -23.33
C CYS A 14 0.09 -9.24 -22.36
N GLN A 15 -0.05 -10.48 -21.85
CA GLN A 15 -1.05 -10.81 -20.82
C GLN A 15 -0.69 -10.30 -19.42
N ASN A 16 0.61 -10.12 -19.15
CA ASN A 16 1.12 -9.89 -17.80
C ASN A 16 1.71 -8.49 -17.59
N LYS A 17 1.37 -7.51 -18.43
CA LYS A 17 1.89 -6.12 -18.37
C LYS A 17 1.78 -5.49 -16.98
N LYS A 18 0.68 -5.76 -16.26
CA LYS A 18 0.46 -5.26 -14.89
C LYS A 18 1.42 -5.91 -13.89
N THR A 19 1.67 -7.21 -14.02
CA THR A 19 2.56 -7.97 -13.13
C THR A 19 4.02 -7.66 -13.41
N VAL A 20 4.41 -7.55 -14.68
CA VAL A 20 5.78 -7.13 -15.07
C VAL A 20 6.02 -5.69 -14.60
N SER A 21 5.08 -4.78 -14.81
CA SER A 21 5.17 -3.41 -14.30
C SER A 21 5.26 -3.36 -12.78
N PHE A 22 4.52 -4.21 -12.06
CA PHE A 22 4.57 -4.27 -10.60
C PHE A 22 5.90 -4.79 -10.10
N ILE A 23 6.44 -5.87 -10.70
CA ILE A 23 7.75 -6.42 -10.35
C ILE A 23 8.84 -5.39 -10.62
N VAL A 24 8.81 -4.71 -11.77
CA VAL A 24 9.76 -3.64 -12.11
C VAL A 24 9.65 -2.48 -11.13
N ALA A 25 8.43 -2.02 -10.79
CA ALA A 25 8.22 -0.97 -9.80
C ALA A 25 8.73 -1.36 -8.41
N LEU A 26 8.50 -2.60 -7.98
CA LEU A 26 9.01 -3.13 -6.71
C LEU A 26 10.55 -3.16 -6.70
N LEU A 27 11.17 -3.56 -7.82
CA LEU A 27 12.62 -3.63 -7.96
C LEU A 27 13.27 -2.24 -7.95
N ILE A 28 12.63 -1.26 -8.60
CA ILE A 28 13.02 0.16 -8.54
C ILE A 28 12.86 0.68 -7.11
N LEU A 29 11.76 0.36 -6.42
CA LEU A 29 11.56 0.75 -5.03
C LEU A 29 12.58 0.11 -4.09
N LEU A 30 13.04 -1.11 -4.37
CA LEU A 30 14.06 -1.79 -3.56
C LEU A 30 15.46 -1.23 -3.80
N LEU A 31 15.79 -0.86 -5.04
CA LEU A 31 17.11 -0.32 -5.40
C LEU A 31 17.25 1.18 -5.10
N PHE A 32 16.17 1.93 -5.24
CA PHE A 32 16.16 3.40 -5.13
C PHE A 32 15.18 3.90 -4.07
N GLY A 33 14.64 3.02 -3.22
CA GLY A 33 13.66 3.38 -2.19
C GLY A 33 14.15 4.49 -1.27
N ASP A 34 15.41 4.43 -0.85
CA ASP A 34 16.01 5.39 0.07
C ASP A 34 16.07 6.83 -0.50
N THR A 35 15.96 7.00 -1.82
CA THR A 35 15.95 8.32 -2.48
C THR A 35 14.57 8.67 -3.03
N LEU A 36 13.85 7.70 -3.61
CA LEU A 36 12.51 7.91 -4.17
C LEU A 36 11.45 8.15 -3.09
N LEU A 37 11.47 7.39 -1.98
CA LEU A 37 10.46 7.54 -0.92
C LEU A 37 10.53 8.93 -0.26
N PRO A 38 11.71 9.46 0.12
CA PRO A 38 11.80 10.83 0.64
C PRO A 38 11.38 11.89 -0.37
N LEU A 39 11.75 11.74 -1.65
CA LEU A 39 11.37 12.69 -2.69
C LEU A 39 9.85 12.74 -2.88
N ILE A 40 9.22 11.56 -3.04
CA ILE A 40 7.77 11.46 -3.18
C ILE A 40 7.09 12.00 -1.92
N GLY A 41 7.59 11.65 -0.74
CA GLY A 41 7.09 12.15 0.53
C GLY A 41 7.16 13.67 0.63
N HIS A 42 8.26 14.28 0.21
CA HIS A 42 8.44 15.73 0.24
C HIS A 42 7.50 16.45 -0.75
N CYS A 43 7.40 15.95 -1.99
CA CYS A 43 6.46 16.51 -2.96
C CYS A 43 5.00 16.39 -2.49
N LEU A 44 4.64 15.25 -1.89
CA LEU A 44 3.31 15.05 -1.33
C LEU A 44 3.05 15.98 -0.15
N HIS A 45 4.03 16.14 0.74
CA HIS A 45 3.95 17.05 1.89
C HIS A 45 3.72 18.50 1.45
N LEU A 46 4.49 18.99 0.47
CA LEU A 46 4.29 20.33 -0.10
C LEU A 46 2.89 20.49 -0.70
N LEU A 47 2.39 19.48 -1.41
CA LEU A 47 1.05 19.53 -1.99
C LEU A 47 -0.03 19.58 -0.92
N ILE A 48 0.12 18.80 0.16
CA ILE A 48 -0.78 18.84 1.31
C ILE A 48 -0.75 20.22 1.96
N GLU A 49 0.42 20.80 2.17
CA GLU A 49 0.58 22.11 2.79
C GLU A 49 -0.12 23.22 1.98
N VAL A 50 -0.02 23.19 0.64
CA VAL A 50 -0.76 24.10 -0.24
C VAL A 50 -2.27 23.94 -0.07
N VAL A 51 -2.76 22.70 -0.02
CA VAL A 51 -4.19 22.42 0.17
C VAL A 51 -4.67 22.90 1.55
N GLU A 52 -3.90 22.64 2.60
CA GLU A 52 -4.20 23.08 3.97
C GLU A 52 -4.25 24.61 4.05
N SER A 53 -3.29 25.31 3.47
CA SER A 53 -3.26 26.78 3.44
C SER A 53 -4.48 27.38 2.74
N VAL A 54 -4.90 26.81 1.60
CA VAL A 54 -6.10 27.25 0.88
C VAL A 54 -7.36 26.98 1.69
N LEU A 55 -7.47 25.81 2.32
CA LEU A 55 -8.61 25.49 3.18
C LEU A 55 -8.67 26.39 4.42
N GLU A 56 -7.54 26.77 5.00
CA GLU A 56 -7.49 27.64 6.18
C GLU A 56 -8.11 29.00 5.85
N HIS A 57 -7.65 29.63 4.77
CA HIS A 57 -8.20 30.90 4.28
C HIS A 57 -9.69 30.78 3.92
N PHE A 58 -10.10 29.66 3.32
CA PHE A 58 -11.50 29.40 3.03
C PHE A 58 -12.35 29.33 4.31
N LEU A 59 -11.87 28.64 5.36
CA LEU A 59 -12.58 28.53 6.62
C LEU A 59 -12.68 29.87 7.37
N GLU A 60 -11.61 30.66 7.34
CA GLU A 60 -11.61 32.03 7.87
C GLU A 60 -12.65 32.90 7.13
N ALA A 61 -12.65 32.86 5.79
CA ALA A 61 -13.55 33.68 4.98
C ALA A 61 -15.02 33.22 5.06
N ALA A 62 -15.28 31.91 5.09
CA ALA A 62 -16.64 31.37 5.05
C ALA A 62 -17.31 31.36 6.43
N PHE A 63 -16.56 31.15 7.51
CA PHE A 63 -17.10 30.96 8.86
C PHE A 63 -16.66 32.04 9.85
N GLY A 64 -15.80 32.98 9.45
CA GLY A 64 -15.30 34.04 10.33
C GLY A 64 -14.45 33.50 11.49
N LEU A 65 -13.85 32.32 11.31
CA LEU A 65 -13.01 31.69 12.32
C LEU A 65 -11.69 32.46 12.48
N SER A 66 -11.14 32.46 13.70
CA SER A 66 -9.74 32.87 13.88
C SER A 66 -8.79 31.84 13.27
N ALA A 67 -7.60 32.27 12.81
CA ALA A 67 -6.58 31.38 12.26
C ALA A 67 -6.31 30.15 13.13
N ARG A 68 -6.20 30.34 14.45
CA ARG A 68 -6.01 29.22 15.39
C ARG A 68 -7.17 28.23 15.40
N GLN A 69 -8.41 28.69 15.24
CA GLN A 69 -9.58 27.82 15.18
C GLN A 69 -9.65 27.09 13.84
N ALA A 70 -9.37 27.77 12.73
CA ALA A 70 -9.31 27.15 11.41
C ALA A 70 -8.24 26.04 11.36
N GLN A 71 -7.05 26.31 11.91
CA GLN A 71 -5.97 25.34 12.02
C GLN A 71 -6.36 24.12 12.86
N LEU A 72 -7.03 24.30 14.01
CA LEU A 72 -7.51 23.18 14.82
C LEU A 72 -8.56 22.35 14.09
N VAL A 73 -9.53 22.99 13.43
CA VAL A 73 -10.56 22.29 12.65
C VAL A 73 -9.93 21.48 11.52
N LEU A 74 -8.98 22.06 10.79
CA LEU A 74 -8.27 21.36 9.73
C LEU A 74 -7.48 20.18 10.27
N PHE A 75 -6.70 20.38 11.34
CA PHE A 75 -5.93 19.31 11.96
C PHE A 75 -6.81 18.12 12.36
N TYR A 76 -7.91 18.35 13.08
CA TYR A 76 -8.80 17.27 13.51
C TYR A 76 -9.53 16.61 12.33
N SER A 77 -9.90 17.37 11.31
CA SER A 77 -10.53 16.83 10.11
C SER A 77 -9.56 15.94 9.30
N ALA A 78 -8.32 16.41 9.10
CA ALA A 78 -7.27 15.66 8.42
C ALA A 78 -6.91 14.39 9.20
N PHE A 79 -6.81 14.48 10.52
CA PHE A 79 -6.57 13.33 11.40
C PHE A 79 -7.71 12.30 11.30
N ALA A 80 -8.97 12.73 11.33
CA ALA A 80 -10.12 11.84 11.20
C ALA A 80 -10.14 11.12 9.84
N ILE A 81 -9.84 11.83 8.75
CA ILE A 81 -9.73 11.27 7.41
C ILE A 81 -8.60 10.24 7.35
N ALA A 82 -7.42 10.59 7.88
CA ALA A 82 -6.26 9.70 7.91
C ALA A 82 -6.54 8.42 8.71
N ALA A 83 -7.19 8.53 9.87
CA ALA A 83 -7.59 7.40 10.70
C ALA A 83 -8.60 6.50 9.97
N TYR A 84 -9.61 7.08 9.33
CA TYR A 84 -10.61 6.34 8.55
C TYR A 84 -9.99 5.60 7.37
N LEU A 85 -9.14 6.27 6.59
CA LEU A 85 -8.45 5.67 5.45
C LEU A 85 -7.51 4.54 5.91
N SER A 86 -6.75 4.77 6.98
CA SER A 86 -5.87 3.74 7.57
C SER A 86 -6.65 2.49 7.97
N TRP A 87 -7.79 2.66 8.65
CA TRP A 87 -8.70 1.57 8.99
C TRP A 87 -9.25 0.85 7.75
N TYR A 88 -9.73 1.61 6.75
CA TYR A 88 -10.26 1.07 5.50
C TYR A 88 -9.21 0.23 4.75
N PHE A 89 -7.99 0.75 4.59
CA PHE A 89 -6.89 0.06 3.92
C PHE A 89 -6.44 -1.17 4.70
N ALA A 90 -6.30 -1.07 6.02
CA ALA A 90 -5.97 -2.22 6.87
C ALA A 90 -7.01 -3.34 6.74
N ARG A 91 -8.30 -2.98 6.77
CA ARG A 91 -9.41 -3.93 6.59
C ARG A 91 -9.38 -4.57 5.19
N LYS A 92 -9.16 -3.78 4.15
CA LYS A 92 -9.07 -4.28 2.76
C LYS A 92 -7.86 -5.20 2.57
N ALA A 93 -6.71 -4.84 3.13
CA ALA A 93 -5.51 -5.66 3.12
C ALA A 93 -5.74 -6.99 3.85
N TYR A 94 -6.33 -6.96 5.05
CA TYR A 94 -6.67 -8.14 5.82
C TYR A 94 -7.57 -9.11 5.03
N PHE A 95 -8.66 -8.62 4.43
CA PHE A 95 -9.53 -9.47 3.62
C PHE A 95 -8.85 -10.00 2.36
N THR A 96 -8.01 -9.18 1.71
CA THR A 96 -7.26 -9.60 0.52
C THR A 96 -6.29 -10.72 0.86
N VAL A 97 -5.51 -10.56 1.94
CA VAL A 97 -4.59 -11.60 2.43
C VAL A 97 -5.36 -12.85 2.83
N ARG A 98 -6.46 -12.73 3.58
CA ARG A 98 -7.30 -13.87 3.97
C ARG A 98 -7.82 -14.64 2.75
N HIS A 99 -8.31 -13.93 1.73
CA HIS A 99 -8.81 -14.52 0.50
C HIS A 99 -7.69 -15.21 -0.29
N LEU A 100 -6.53 -14.57 -0.43
CA LEU A 100 -5.35 -15.15 -1.08
C LEU A 100 -4.88 -16.42 -0.36
N VAL A 101 -4.79 -16.38 0.97
CA VAL A 101 -4.42 -17.55 1.77
C VAL A 101 -5.44 -18.67 1.59
N GLN A 102 -6.74 -18.40 1.65
CA GLN A 102 -7.78 -19.42 1.49
C GLN A 102 -7.82 -20.03 0.09
N THR A 103 -7.67 -19.21 -0.95
CA THR A 103 -7.64 -19.67 -2.34
C THR A 103 -6.38 -20.46 -2.65
N HIS A 104 -5.21 -19.99 -2.20
CA HIS A 104 -3.96 -20.72 -2.36
C HIS A 104 -3.99 -22.04 -1.57
N TRP A 105 -4.46 -22.02 -0.32
CA TRP A 105 -4.61 -23.21 0.53
C TRP A 105 -5.55 -24.26 -0.08
N ARG A 106 -6.62 -23.85 -0.76
CA ARG A 106 -7.52 -24.78 -1.47
C ARG A 106 -6.92 -25.29 -2.78
N SER A 107 -6.12 -24.50 -3.48
CA SER A 107 -5.54 -24.89 -4.77
C SER A 107 -4.33 -25.82 -4.63
N ILE A 108 -3.58 -25.72 -3.54
CA ILE A 108 -2.43 -26.59 -3.35
C ILE A 108 -2.91 -27.95 -2.84
N LYS A 109 -2.82 -28.99 -3.69
CA LYS A 109 -2.61 -30.39 -3.27
C LYS A 109 -1.28 -30.45 -2.50
N THR A 110 -1.27 -29.93 -1.28
CA THR A 110 -0.04 -29.74 -0.51
C THR A 110 0.42 -31.09 0.00
N SER A 111 1.67 -31.44 -0.31
CA SER A 111 2.40 -32.46 0.45
C SER A 111 2.21 -32.18 1.95
N PRO A 112 1.93 -33.20 2.79
CA PRO A 112 1.54 -33.04 4.19
C PRO A 112 2.59 -32.28 5.04
N TRP A 113 3.81 -32.12 4.54
CA TRP A 113 4.95 -31.47 5.18
C TRP A 113 4.97 -29.94 5.05
N PHE A 114 4.26 -29.36 4.07
CA PHE A 114 4.26 -27.90 3.88
C PHE A 114 3.39 -27.16 4.90
N LYS A 115 2.33 -27.83 5.39
CA LYS A 115 1.41 -27.30 6.39
C LYS A 115 2.08 -27.04 7.75
N PRO A 116 2.84 -28.00 8.35
CA PRO A 116 3.54 -27.73 9.60
C PRO A 116 4.62 -26.65 9.44
N LEU A 117 5.34 -26.60 8.32
CA LEU A 117 6.37 -25.57 8.09
C LEU A 117 5.79 -24.14 8.15
N LEU A 118 4.63 -23.92 7.51
CA LEU A 118 3.90 -22.66 7.58
C LEU A 118 3.37 -22.35 9.00
N MET A 119 2.91 -23.37 9.73
CA MET A 119 2.47 -23.19 11.12
C MET A 119 3.63 -22.83 12.05
N PHE A 120 4.80 -23.46 11.90
CA PHE A 120 6.00 -23.12 12.65
C PHE A 120 6.53 -21.72 12.29
N GLY A 121 6.51 -21.35 11.00
CA GLY A 121 6.87 -19.99 10.57
C GLY A 121 5.93 -18.91 11.14
N ALA A 122 4.62 -19.17 11.14
CA ALA A 122 3.62 -18.27 11.73
C ALA A 122 3.78 -18.17 13.26
N LEU A 123 4.04 -19.28 13.95
CA LEU A 123 4.31 -19.29 15.40
C LEU A 123 5.61 -18.53 15.73
N GLY A 124 6.68 -18.71 14.95
CA GLY A 124 7.93 -17.98 15.13
C GLY A 124 7.77 -16.47 14.94
N ALA A 125 7.04 -16.05 13.90
CA ALA A 125 6.74 -14.64 13.67
C ALA A 125 5.87 -14.05 14.80
N THR A 126 4.94 -14.83 15.34
CA THR A 126 4.11 -14.39 16.47
C THR A 126 4.94 -14.23 17.73
N ILE A 127 5.82 -15.18 18.05
CA ILE A 127 6.71 -15.09 19.22
C ILE A 127 7.64 -13.87 19.11
N TYR A 128 8.19 -13.59 17.92
CA TYR A 128 9.08 -12.44 17.70
C TYR A 128 8.38 -11.08 17.90
N ILE A 129 7.08 -11.00 17.67
CA ILE A 129 6.30 -9.76 17.89
C ILE A 129 6.00 -9.55 19.38
N PHE A 130 6.02 -10.60 20.20
CA PHE A 130 5.71 -10.56 21.64
C PHE A 130 6.94 -10.73 22.55
N SER A 131 8.16 -10.82 22.00
CA SER A 131 9.42 -10.83 22.74
C SER A 131 10.11 -9.47 22.65
#